data_AF-A0A7C0V0J8-F1
#
_entry.id   AF-A0A7C0V0J8-F1
#
_cell.length_a   1.000
_cell.length_b   1.000
_cell.length_c   1.000
_cell.angle_alpha   90.00
_cell.angle_beta   90.00
_cell.angle_gamma   90.00
#
_symmetry.space_group_name_H-M   'P 1'
#
loop_
_entity.id
_entity.type
_entity.pdbx_description
1 polymer ?
#
loop_
_entity_poly.entity_id
_entity_poly.type
_entity_poly.pdbx_seq_one_letter_code
_entity_poly.pdbx_strand_id
1 'polypeptide(L)'
;VVAFGIRRMHPALCPMIDRASYIGGLDAVSSLKGAETIGMKPVGTMPHSLIIVLGSQVEAWKAFDELMPPDVPRVALVDTYYDEKIEAVMAAETLKDKLFAVRLDTPGSRRGDFAEIIREVRWELDLRGYKHVKIFLSGGLDEYSVLKYKEAGAEAFGVGTSISNAPVVDFAMDIVEIDGRPVAKRGKLGGKKQVWRCENCMVDVVKPYNDTMPKCPECGGKTQPLLKPLIKNGEIVAELPEPKKIREYVLTQLEKMTLEQ
;
A
#
# COMPACT_ATOMS: atom_id res chain seq x y z
N VAL A 1 -4.67 -4.20 1.48
CA VAL A 1 -3.31 -3.95 2.02
C VAL A 1 -3.29 -2.66 2.81
N VAL A 2 -2.68 -2.63 3.99
CA VAL A 2 -2.62 -1.46 4.90
C VAL A 2 -1.17 -1.01 5.10
N ALA A 3 -0.93 0.30 5.13
CA ALA A 3 0.40 0.89 5.30
C ALA A 3 0.79 0.96 6.79
N PHE A 4 1.79 0.17 7.19
CA PHE A 4 2.32 0.07 8.57
C PHE A 4 3.77 0.56 8.71
N GLY A 5 4.33 1.13 7.66
CA GLY A 5 5.78 1.35 7.51
C GLY A 5 6.34 2.62 8.15
N ILE A 6 5.52 3.62 8.47
CA ILE A 6 6.00 4.94 8.93
C ILE A 6 6.99 4.90 10.12
N ARG A 7 6.90 3.88 10.97
CA ARG A 7 7.83 3.64 12.09
C ARG A 7 9.28 3.37 11.69
N ARG A 8 9.54 3.15 10.39
CA ARG A 8 10.88 2.89 9.83
C ARG A 8 11.56 4.14 9.27
N MET A 9 10.84 5.25 9.21
CA MET A 9 11.31 6.51 8.63
C MET A 9 11.25 7.64 9.66
N HIS A 10 11.90 8.76 9.36
CA HIS A 10 11.85 9.93 10.22
C HIS A 10 10.39 10.42 10.36
N PRO A 11 9.87 10.68 11.58
CA PRO A 11 8.46 10.94 11.81
C PRO A 11 7.93 12.19 11.08
N ALA A 12 8.78 13.17 10.77
CA ALA A 12 8.40 14.34 9.98
C ALA A 12 7.87 13.98 8.56
N LEU A 13 8.28 12.84 8.02
CA LEU A 13 7.86 12.37 6.69
C LEU A 13 6.59 11.52 6.71
N CYS A 14 6.07 11.19 7.90
CA CYS A 14 4.90 10.33 8.08
C CYS A 14 3.71 10.70 7.17
N PRO A 15 3.28 11.98 7.09
CA PRO A 15 2.13 12.34 6.26
C PRO A 15 2.36 12.10 4.77
N MET A 16 3.58 12.39 4.30
CA MET A 16 3.99 12.19 2.92
C MET A 16 4.05 10.71 2.56
N ILE A 17 4.64 9.87 3.42
CA ILE A 17 4.79 8.44 3.18
C ILE A 17 3.42 7.76 3.12
N ASP A 18 2.54 8.04 4.08
CA ASP A 18 1.20 7.46 4.11
C ASP A 18 0.35 7.94 2.93
N ARG A 19 0.44 9.23 2.56
CA ARG A 19 -0.22 9.77 1.37
C ARG A 19 0.27 9.08 0.09
N ALA A 20 1.58 8.91 -0.07
CA ALA A 20 2.16 8.24 -1.23
C ALA A 20 1.76 6.75 -1.27
N SER A 21 1.79 6.06 -0.13
CA SER A 21 1.38 4.67 0.02
C SER A 21 -0.10 4.48 -0.37
N TYR A 22 -0.97 5.37 0.10
CA TYR A 22 -2.39 5.38 -0.24
C TYR A 22 -2.61 5.60 -1.74
N ILE A 23 -1.98 6.63 -2.31
CA ILE A 23 -2.05 6.92 -3.75
C ILE A 23 -1.54 5.74 -4.59
N GLY A 24 -0.48 5.06 -4.14
CA GLY A 24 0.08 3.89 -4.79
C GLY A 24 -0.81 2.64 -4.77
N GLY A 25 -1.94 2.67 -4.04
CA GLY A 25 -2.97 1.64 -4.11
C GLY A 25 -3.34 1.01 -2.77
N LEU A 26 -2.62 1.30 -1.68
CA LEU A 26 -2.95 0.73 -0.37
C LEU A 26 -4.31 1.24 0.14
N ASP A 27 -5.05 0.38 0.84
CA ASP A 27 -6.45 0.62 1.21
C ASP A 27 -6.61 1.52 2.43
N ALA A 28 -5.63 1.52 3.32
CA ALA A 28 -5.65 2.29 4.55
C ALA A 28 -4.23 2.57 5.05
N VAL A 29 -4.14 3.51 5.99
CA VAL A 29 -2.89 3.93 6.64
C VAL A 29 -3.04 3.85 8.15
N SER A 30 -1.93 3.65 8.86
CA SER A 30 -1.95 3.44 10.32
C SER A 30 -1.73 4.71 11.14
N SER A 31 -1.15 5.76 10.57
CA SER A 31 -0.85 6.96 11.34
C SER A 31 -2.03 7.93 11.38
N LEU A 32 -2.15 8.65 12.51
CA LEU A 32 -3.16 9.69 12.67
C LEU A 32 -2.96 10.82 11.65
N LYS A 33 -1.73 11.34 11.53
CA LYS A 33 -1.45 12.49 10.67
C LYS A 33 -1.52 12.13 9.18
N GLY A 34 -1.10 10.92 8.81
CA GLY A 34 -1.26 10.40 7.45
C GLY A 34 -2.72 10.23 7.08
N ALA A 35 -3.53 9.64 7.99
CA ALA A 35 -4.96 9.46 7.78
C ALA A 35 -5.69 10.81 7.62
N GLU A 36 -5.38 11.80 8.46
CA GLU A 36 -5.86 13.18 8.32
C GLU A 36 -5.50 13.77 6.95
N THR A 37 -4.24 13.59 6.51
CA THR A 37 -3.73 14.12 5.23
C THR A 37 -4.43 13.53 4.01
N ILE A 38 -4.97 12.31 4.10
CA ILE A 38 -5.73 11.67 3.02
C ILE A 38 -7.24 11.73 3.22
N GLY A 39 -7.72 12.35 4.30
CA GLY A 39 -9.15 12.46 4.62
C GLY A 39 -9.80 11.12 4.98
N MET A 40 -9.08 10.22 5.66
CA MET A 40 -9.57 8.89 6.07
C MET A 40 -9.43 8.66 7.57
N LYS A 41 -10.09 7.62 8.09
CA LYS A 41 -9.82 7.09 9.44
C LYS A 41 -8.55 6.23 9.43
N PRO A 42 -7.66 6.35 10.42
CA PRO A 42 -6.54 5.44 10.56
C PRO A 42 -7.02 4.03 10.91
N VAL A 43 -6.25 3.02 10.53
CA VAL A 43 -6.52 1.62 10.84
C VAL A 43 -5.37 1.02 11.66
N GLY A 44 -5.71 0.25 12.68
CA GLY A 44 -4.77 -0.49 13.51
C GLY A 44 -5.41 -1.72 14.13
N THR A 45 -4.57 -2.60 14.65
CA THR A 45 -4.98 -3.78 15.43
C THR A 45 -4.41 -3.64 16.85
N MET A 46 -4.73 -4.60 17.72
CA MET A 46 -4.05 -4.70 19.01
C MET A 46 -2.52 -4.95 18.83
N PRO A 47 -1.66 -4.39 19.69
CA PRO A 47 -0.23 -4.68 19.72
C PRO A 47 0.12 -5.84 20.66
N HIS A 48 1.27 -6.49 20.45
CA HIS A 48 1.80 -7.49 21.40
C HIS A 48 1.93 -6.94 22.83
N SER A 49 2.24 -5.65 22.99
CA SER A 49 2.41 -5.02 24.30
C SER A 49 1.15 -5.13 25.18
N LEU A 50 -0.04 -5.13 24.60
CA LEU A 50 -1.29 -5.31 25.36
C LEU A 50 -1.37 -6.72 25.96
N ILE A 51 -1.07 -7.74 25.17
CA ILE A 51 -1.06 -9.14 25.61
C ILE A 51 0.01 -9.35 26.68
N ILE A 52 1.21 -8.81 26.47
CA ILE A 52 2.34 -8.94 27.40
C ILE A 52 2.05 -8.26 28.74
N VAL A 53 1.48 -7.06 28.74
CA VAL A 53 1.17 -6.33 29.98
C VAL A 53 0.09 -7.03 30.80
N LEU A 54 -0.91 -7.64 30.15
CA LEU A 54 -1.94 -8.41 30.83
C LEU A 54 -1.48 -9.82 31.20
N GLY A 55 -0.41 -10.33 30.58
CA GLY A 55 0.12 -11.67 30.82
C GLY A 55 -0.79 -12.81 30.33
N SER A 56 -1.85 -12.50 29.59
CA SER A 56 -2.84 -13.45 29.10
C SER A 56 -3.44 -12.98 27.77
N GLN A 57 -3.36 -13.85 26.75
CA GLN A 57 -3.91 -13.56 25.43
C GLN A 57 -5.44 -13.43 25.49
N VAL A 58 -6.10 -14.34 26.22
CA VAL A 58 -7.55 -14.36 26.37
C VAL A 58 -8.06 -13.10 27.06
N GLU A 59 -7.39 -12.64 28.13
CA GLU A 59 -7.75 -11.40 28.81
C GLU A 59 -7.56 -10.19 27.90
N ALA A 60 -6.45 -10.15 27.14
CA ALA A 60 -6.18 -9.06 26.19
C ALA A 60 -7.20 -9.00 25.05
N TRP A 61 -7.58 -10.13 24.46
CA TRP A 61 -8.60 -10.20 23.41
C TRP A 61 -9.96 -9.73 23.92
N LYS A 62 -10.36 -10.17 25.13
CA LYS A 62 -11.61 -9.73 25.79
C LYS A 62 -11.59 -8.25 26.11
N ALA A 63 -10.51 -7.74 26.70
CA ALA A 63 -10.37 -6.32 27.02
C ALA A 63 -10.43 -5.45 25.76
N PHE A 64 -9.81 -5.89 24.66
CA PHE A 64 -9.90 -5.19 23.38
C PHE A 64 -11.33 -5.20 22.81
N ASP A 65 -12.03 -6.33 22.88
CA ASP A 65 -13.44 -6.40 22.46
C ASP A 65 -14.37 -5.51 23.28
N GLU A 66 -14.13 -5.42 24.59
CA GLU A 66 -14.95 -4.63 25.52
C GLU A 66 -14.77 -3.12 25.32
N LEU A 67 -13.51 -2.67 25.16
CA LEU A 67 -13.16 -1.24 25.17
C LEU A 67 -13.22 -0.57 23.80
N MET A 68 -13.05 -1.33 22.71
CA MET A 68 -13.01 -0.74 21.37
C MET A 68 -14.40 -0.47 20.80
N PRO A 69 -14.61 0.65 20.08
CA PRO A 69 -15.88 0.95 19.42
C PRO A 69 -16.34 -0.19 18.48
N PRO A 70 -17.66 -0.41 18.31
CA PRO A 70 -18.18 -1.51 17.48
C PRO A 70 -17.76 -1.45 15.99
N ASP A 71 -17.44 -0.27 15.46
CA ASP A 71 -16.98 -0.10 14.07
C ASP A 71 -15.52 -0.52 13.86
N VAL A 72 -14.76 -0.80 14.92
CA VAL A 72 -13.39 -1.28 14.84
C VAL A 72 -13.39 -2.82 14.73
N PRO A 73 -12.85 -3.40 13.65
CA PRO A 73 -12.77 -4.86 13.51
C PRO A 73 -11.93 -5.48 14.62
N ARG A 74 -12.42 -6.57 15.23
CA ARG A 74 -11.65 -7.34 16.22
C ARG A 74 -10.66 -8.23 15.49
N VAL A 75 -9.41 -7.77 15.42
CA VAL A 75 -8.29 -8.53 14.87
C VAL A 75 -7.40 -9.00 16.02
N ALA A 76 -7.46 -10.29 16.33
CA ALA A 76 -6.69 -10.89 17.42
C ALA A 76 -5.26 -11.17 16.96
N LEU A 77 -4.28 -10.73 17.73
CA LEU A 77 -2.88 -11.06 17.48
C LEU A 77 -2.58 -12.41 18.13
N VAL A 78 -2.01 -13.36 17.36
CA VAL A 78 -1.98 -14.80 17.71
C VAL A 78 -0.57 -15.43 17.68
N ASP A 79 0.48 -14.63 17.78
CA ASP A 79 1.88 -15.11 17.77
C ASP A 79 2.67 -14.57 18.97
N THR A 80 2.03 -14.49 20.16
CA THR A 80 2.68 -13.86 21.32
C THR A 80 3.44 -14.85 22.22
N TYR A 81 2.80 -15.91 22.71
CA TYR A 81 3.44 -16.88 23.62
C TYR A 81 3.33 -18.32 23.15
N TYR A 82 2.16 -18.71 22.63
CA TYR A 82 1.95 -20.03 22.05
C TYR A 82 2.06 -19.99 20.53
N ASP A 83 2.11 -21.18 19.95
CA ASP A 83 2.10 -21.39 18.51
C ASP A 83 0.84 -20.77 17.88
N GLU A 84 1.00 -20.21 16.68
CA GLU A 84 -0.05 -19.51 15.93
C GLU A 84 -1.31 -20.36 15.78
N LYS A 85 -1.15 -21.66 15.60
CA LYS A 85 -2.26 -22.60 15.51
C LYS A 85 -3.09 -22.62 16.78
N ILE A 86 -2.43 -22.68 17.93
CA ILE A 86 -3.08 -22.77 19.23
C ILE A 86 -3.77 -21.44 19.55
N GLU A 87 -3.05 -20.32 19.44
CA GLU A 87 -3.62 -19.01 19.74
C GLU A 87 -4.76 -18.63 18.78
N ALA A 88 -4.71 -19.03 17.51
CA ALA A 88 -5.80 -18.79 16.56
C ALA A 88 -7.09 -19.50 16.97
N VAL A 89 -7.01 -20.77 17.39
CA VAL A 89 -8.17 -21.52 17.89
C VAL A 89 -8.68 -20.90 19.19
N MET A 90 -7.78 -20.57 20.13
CA MET A 90 -8.16 -19.93 21.40
C MET A 90 -8.86 -18.57 21.17
N ALA A 91 -8.36 -17.76 20.23
CA ALA A 91 -8.96 -16.47 19.90
C ALA A 91 -10.36 -16.65 19.29
N ALA A 92 -10.51 -17.63 18.39
CA ALA A 92 -11.79 -17.96 17.77
C ALA A 92 -12.81 -18.47 18.79
N GLU A 93 -12.43 -19.33 19.72
CA GLU A 93 -13.31 -19.81 20.79
C GLU A 93 -13.67 -18.71 21.80
N THR A 94 -12.76 -17.76 22.03
CA THR A 94 -12.95 -16.64 22.96
C THR A 94 -13.92 -15.60 22.41
N LEU A 95 -13.71 -15.18 21.16
CA LEU A 95 -14.44 -14.05 20.55
C LEU A 95 -15.58 -14.50 19.61
N LYS A 96 -15.56 -15.75 19.16
CA LYS A 96 -16.60 -16.38 18.33
C LYS A 96 -16.95 -15.52 17.10
N ASP A 97 -18.23 -15.18 16.93
CA ASP A 97 -18.73 -14.40 15.80
C ASP A 97 -18.21 -12.96 15.78
N LYS A 98 -17.70 -12.46 16.90
CA LYS A 98 -17.10 -11.12 16.97
C LYS A 98 -15.71 -11.07 16.36
N LEU A 99 -15.01 -12.21 16.25
CA LEU A 99 -13.66 -12.26 15.69
C LEU A 99 -13.72 -12.02 14.19
N PHE A 100 -13.13 -10.90 13.74
CA PHE A 100 -13.06 -10.58 12.32
C PHE A 100 -11.87 -11.29 11.64
N ALA A 101 -10.71 -11.28 12.29
CA ALA A 101 -9.50 -11.89 11.75
C ALA A 101 -8.51 -12.29 12.85
N VAL A 102 -7.65 -13.26 12.55
CA VAL A 102 -6.41 -13.49 13.29
C VAL A 102 -5.25 -12.82 12.56
N ARG A 103 -4.35 -12.17 13.31
CA ARG A 103 -3.15 -11.53 12.80
C ARG A 103 -1.91 -12.32 13.19
N LEU A 104 -1.13 -12.71 12.19
CA LEU A 104 0.16 -13.36 12.34
C LEU A 104 1.26 -12.36 12.02
N ASP A 105 2.08 -12.00 13.01
CA ASP A 105 3.30 -11.21 12.86
C ASP A 105 4.57 -12.06 13.06
N THR A 106 4.45 -13.37 12.77
CA THR A 106 5.40 -14.43 13.12
C THR A 106 6.86 -14.00 12.97
N PRO A 107 7.66 -14.01 14.05
CA PRO A 107 9.06 -13.58 14.02
C PRO A 107 9.89 -14.33 12.98
N GLY A 108 10.90 -13.68 12.41
CA GLY A 108 11.77 -14.29 11.39
C GLY A 108 12.48 -15.57 11.86
N SER A 109 12.74 -15.72 13.15
CA SER A 109 13.33 -16.92 13.76
C SER A 109 12.34 -18.08 13.99
N ARG A 110 11.06 -17.87 13.69
CA ARG A 110 9.97 -18.86 13.77
C ARG A 110 9.29 -19.10 12.42
N ARG A 111 9.52 -18.20 11.47
CA ARG A 111 8.96 -18.22 10.13
C ARG A 111 9.69 -19.21 9.22
N GLY A 112 9.58 -20.50 9.52
CA GLY A 112 10.15 -21.60 8.73
C GLY A 112 9.56 -21.66 7.31
N ASP A 113 8.36 -22.23 7.18
CA ASP A 113 7.54 -22.05 5.98
C ASP A 113 6.24 -21.34 6.33
N PHE A 114 6.20 -20.03 6.07
CA PHE A 114 5.05 -19.23 6.44
C PHE A 114 3.78 -19.60 5.66
N ALA A 115 3.91 -20.12 4.43
CA ALA A 115 2.75 -20.55 3.65
C ALA A 115 2.09 -21.78 4.28
N GLU A 116 2.89 -22.71 4.80
CA GLU A 116 2.37 -23.88 5.53
C GLU A 116 1.74 -23.47 6.86
N ILE A 117 2.35 -22.54 7.62
CA ILE A 117 1.76 -22.01 8.86
C ILE A 117 0.38 -21.39 8.59
N ILE A 118 0.24 -20.62 7.50
CA ILE A 118 -1.04 -20.01 7.11
C ILE A 118 -2.08 -21.10 6.80
N ARG A 119 -1.70 -22.13 6.04
CA ARG A 119 -2.59 -23.25 5.70
C ARG A 119 -3.00 -24.05 6.94
N GLU A 120 -2.08 -24.27 7.86
CA GLU A 120 -2.33 -24.95 9.14
C GLU A 120 -3.34 -24.17 9.99
N VAL A 121 -3.13 -22.86 10.17
CA VAL A 121 -4.08 -21.99 10.89
C VAL A 121 -5.45 -21.98 10.20
N ARG A 122 -5.48 -21.85 8.87
CA ARG A 122 -6.72 -21.86 8.09
C ARG A 122 -7.49 -23.16 8.28
N TRP A 123 -6.80 -24.30 8.20
CA TRP A 123 -7.38 -25.62 8.40
C TRP A 123 -8.00 -25.78 9.79
N GLU A 124 -7.27 -25.42 10.84
CA GLU A 124 -7.76 -25.60 12.22
C GLU A 124 -8.97 -24.72 12.55
N LEU A 125 -9.00 -23.49 12.01
CA LEU A 125 -10.17 -22.60 12.11
C LEU A 125 -11.37 -23.18 11.35
N ASP A 126 -11.16 -23.64 10.12
CA ASP A 126 -12.25 -24.15 9.25
C ASP A 126 -12.86 -25.43 9.77
N LEU A 127 -12.04 -26.37 10.26
CA LEU A 127 -12.48 -27.63 10.85
C LEU A 127 -13.40 -27.40 12.06
N ARG A 128 -13.20 -26.30 12.79
CA ARG A 128 -13.99 -25.90 13.96
C ARG A 128 -15.15 -24.94 13.63
N GLY A 129 -15.39 -24.68 12.35
CA GLY A 129 -16.52 -23.86 11.88
C GLY A 129 -16.24 -22.36 11.80
N TYR A 130 -15.01 -21.89 12.07
CA TYR A 130 -14.63 -20.47 12.06
C TYR A 130 -14.17 -19.99 10.67
N LYS A 131 -14.92 -20.37 9.61
CA LYS A 131 -14.61 -20.02 8.21
C LYS A 131 -14.71 -18.53 7.91
N HIS A 132 -15.45 -17.78 8.73
CA HIS A 132 -15.59 -16.33 8.60
C HIS A 132 -14.37 -15.54 9.10
N VAL A 133 -13.55 -16.15 9.95
CA VAL A 133 -12.37 -15.50 10.54
C VAL A 133 -11.29 -15.39 9.48
N LYS A 134 -10.94 -14.16 9.08
CA LYS A 134 -9.91 -13.93 8.05
C LYS A 134 -8.49 -14.11 8.60
N ILE A 135 -7.53 -14.31 7.71
CA ILE A 135 -6.10 -14.30 8.07
C ILE A 135 -5.46 -12.97 7.62
N PHE A 136 -4.95 -12.21 8.58
CA PHE A 136 -4.22 -10.96 8.38
C PHE A 136 -2.73 -11.22 8.62
N LEU A 137 -1.86 -10.85 7.67
CA LEU A 137 -0.41 -10.98 7.84
C LEU A 137 0.26 -9.63 8.02
N SER A 138 1.36 -9.62 8.78
CA SER A 138 2.28 -8.49 8.82
C SER A 138 3.74 -8.93 8.99
N GLY A 139 4.64 -7.95 8.85
CA GLY A 139 6.06 -8.13 9.12
C GLY A 139 6.82 -8.66 7.92
N GLY A 140 7.76 -7.85 7.39
CA GLY A 140 8.69 -8.28 6.35
C GLY A 140 8.04 -8.74 5.03
N LEU A 141 6.90 -8.13 4.66
CA LEU A 141 6.18 -8.43 3.42
C LEU A 141 6.65 -7.54 2.26
N ASP A 142 6.60 -8.08 1.05
CA ASP A 142 6.91 -7.46 -0.24
C ASP A 142 5.93 -7.96 -1.33
N GLU A 143 6.08 -7.50 -2.56
CA GLU A 143 5.20 -7.84 -3.69
C GLU A 143 5.18 -9.35 -4.01
N TYR A 144 6.29 -10.04 -3.81
CA TYR A 144 6.41 -11.48 -4.10
C TYR A 144 5.77 -12.33 -2.99
N SER A 145 6.06 -11.99 -1.74
CA SER A 145 5.53 -12.69 -0.57
C SER A 145 4.04 -12.45 -0.38
N VAL A 146 3.53 -11.25 -0.68
CA VAL A 146 2.08 -10.98 -0.64
C VAL A 146 1.32 -11.89 -1.60
N LEU A 147 1.80 -12.07 -2.84
CA LEU A 147 1.16 -12.97 -3.80
C LEU A 147 1.18 -14.43 -3.30
N LYS A 148 2.36 -14.92 -2.89
CA LYS A 148 2.54 -16.26 -2.35
C LYS A 148 1.61 -16.55 -1.17
N TYR A 149 1.49 -15.61 -0.23
CA TYR A 149 0.71 -15.82 0.98
C TYR A 149 -0.79 -15.61 0.77
N LYS A 150 -1.18 -14.79 -0.21
CA LYS A 150 -2.57 -14.73 -0.68
C LYS A 150 -3.04 -16.10 -1.18
N GLU A 151 -2.23 -16.77 -1.99
CA GLU A 151 -2.51 -18.14 -2.47
C GLU A 151 -2.54 -19.18 -1.34
N ALA A 152 -1.81 -18.94 -0.25
CA ALA A 152 -1.85 -19.79 0.94
C ALA A 152 -3.11 -19.60 1.80
N GLY A 153 -3.89 -18.53 1.58
CA GLY A 153 -5.14 -18.26 2.30
C GLY A 153 -5.17 -16.96 3.09
N ALA A 154 -4.14 -16.11 3.00
CA ALA A 154 -4.17 -14.78 3.61
C ALA A 154 -5.05 -13.81 2.82
N GLU A 155 -5.83 -13.00 3.55
CA GLU A 155 -6.82 -12.09 2.95
C GLU A 155 -6.50 -10.61 3.21
N ALA A 156 -5.67 -10.32 4.20
CA ALA A 156 -5.27 -8.97 4.55
C ALA A 156 -3.78 -8.89 4.87
N PHE A 157 -3.17 -7.74 4.57
CA PHE A 157 -1.73 -7.55 4.66
C PHE A 157 -1.41 -6.18 5.25
N GLY A 158 -0.58 -6.14 6.28
CA GLY A 158 0.04 -4.95 6.84
C GLY A 158 1.48 -4.83 6.34
N VAL A 159 1.69 -4.02 5.31
CA VAL A 159 2.98 -3.87 4.64
C VAL A 159 3.71 -2.65 5.19
N GLY A 160 4.99 -2.83 5.51
CA GLY A 160 5.80 -1.84 6.21
C GLY A 160 7.00 -1.37 5.39
N THR A 161 8.17 -1.89 5.76
CA THR A 161 9.48 -1.43 5.30
C THR A 161 9.63 -1.37 3.78
N SER A 162 9.12 -2.37 3.04
CA SER A 162 9.21 -2.45 1.58
C SER A 162 8.60 -1.25 0.86
N ILE A 163 7.55 -0.64 1.44
CA ILE A 163 6.92 0.55 0.89
C ILE A 163 7.53 1.82 1.48
N SER A 164 7.63 1.92 2.81
CA SER A 164 8.07 3.16 3.45
C SER A 164 9.54 3.51 3.19
N ASN A 165 10.37 2.49 2.92
CA ASN A 165 11.78 2.62 2.61
C ASN A 165 12.07 2.18 1.16
N ALA A 166 11.10 2.36 0.27
CA ALA A 166 11.29 2.11 -1.16
C ALA A 166 12.45 2.98 -1.70
N PRO A 167 13.25 2.47 -2.67
CA PRO A 167 14.27 3.25 -3.32
C PRO A 167 13.70 4.55 -3.93
N VAL A 168 14.48 5.62 -3.88
CA VAL A 168 14.09 6.88 -4.50
C VAL A 168 14.16 6.78 -6.03
N VAL A 169 13.27 7.48 -6.72
CA VAL A 169 13.44 7.73 -8.17
C VAL A 169 14.48 8.84 -8.32
N ASP A 170 15.57 8.56 -9.02
CA ASP A 170 16.70 9.48 -9.21
C ASP A 170 16.36 10.59 -10.23
N PHE A 171 15.53 11.55 -9.79
CA PHE A 171 15.16 12.70 -10.60
C PHE A 171 16.31 13.71 -10.69
N ALA A 172 16.54 14.21 -11.91
CA ALA A 172 17.46 15.30 -12.18
C ALA A 172 16.72 16.48 -12.85
N MET A 173 17.17 17.70 -12.54
CA MET A 173 16.68 18.93 -13.17
C MET A 173 17.81 19.55 -13.99
N ASP A 174 17.59 19.68 -15.30
CA ASP A 174 18.59 20.17 -16.26
C ASP A 174 17.99 21.26 -17.16
N ILE A 175 18.78 22.27 -17.50
CA ILE A 175 18.39 23.26 -18.52
C ILE A 175 18.36 22.57 -19.88
N VAL A 176 17.21 22.66 -20.57
CA VAL A 176 17.01 22.11 -21.92
C VAL A 176 16.82 23.18 -23.01
N GLU A 177 16.64 24.45 -22.64
CA GLU A 177 16.38 25.53 -23.59
C GLU A 177 16.81 26.87 -22.99
N ILE A 178 17.43 27.74 -23.80
CA ILE A 178 17.83 29.11 -23.41
C ILE A 178 17.40 30.05 -24.53
N ASP A 179 16.59 31.06 -24.21
CA ASP A 179 16.06 32.05 -25.18
C ASP A 179 15.43 31.40 -26.43
N GLY A 180 14.68 30.31 -26.22
CA GLY A 180 14.06 29.52 -27.30
C GLY A 180 15.01 28.63 -28.11
N ARG A 181 16.32 28.66 -27.81
CA ARG A 181 17.32 27.80 -28.46
C ARG A 181 17.48 26.48 -27.69
N PRO A 182 17.30 25.31 -28.35
CA PRO A 182 17.56 24.01 -27.73
C PRO A 182 19.02 23.88 -27.28
N VAL A 183 19.23 23.56 -26.01
CA VAL A 183 20.56 23.31 -25.42
C VAL A 183 20.48 22.15 -24.43
N ALA A 184 21.58 21.44 -24.18
CA ALA A 184 21.64 20.47 -23.09
C ALA A 184 23.11 20.08 -22.81
N LYS A 185 23.39 19.62 -21.59
CA LYS A 185 24.66 18.95 -21.29
C LYS A 185 24.69 17.55 -21.94
N ARG A 186 25.88 16.96 -22.05
CA ARG A 186 26.05 15.57 -22.52
C ARG A 186 25.18 14.60 -21.72
N GLY A 187 24.52 13.69 -22.44
CA GLY A 187 23.59 12.71 -21.86
C GLY A 187 22.18 13.24 -21.57
N LYS A 188 21.85 14.48 -21.96
CA LYS A 188 20.51 15.07 -21.82
C LYS A 188 19.99 15.54 -23.17
N LEU A 189 18.67 15.44 -23.35
CA LEU A 189 18.00 15.84 -24.58
C LEU A 189 17.61 17.33 -24.51
N GLY A 190 18.09 18.14 -25.44
CA GLY A 190 17.74 19.56 -25.53
C GLY A 190 16.32 19.82 -26.05
N GLY A 191 15.89 21.07 -25.95
CA GLY A 191 14.60 21.61 -26.38
C GLY A 191 13.45 21.30 -25.43
N LYS A 192 12.42 22.16 -25.45
CA LYS A 192 11.13 21.88 -24.82
C LYS A 192 10.41 20.70 -25.49
N LYS A 193 9.78 19.83 -24.69
CA LYS A 193 9.15 18.59 -25.15
C LYS A 193 7.73 18.44 -24.60
N GLN A 194 6.95 17.59 -25.24
CA GLN A 194 5.66 17.10 -24.74
C GLN A 194 5.71 15.57 -24.67
N VAL A 195 5.03 15.01 -23.67
CA VAL A 195 4.81 13.56 -23.53
C VAL A 195 3.36 13.28 -23.87
N TRP A 196 3.14 12.34 -24.79
CA TRP A 196 1.82 11.95 -25.27
C TRP A 196 1.54 10.50 -24.88
N ARG A 197 0.43 10.23 -24.19
CA ARG A 197 0.05 8.87 -23.77
C ARG A 197 -1.09 8.33 -24.61
N CYS A 198 -0.99 7.07 -25.02
CA CYS A 198 -2.14 6.28 -25.44
C CYS A 198 -2.80 5.65 -24.21
N GLU A 199 -4.04 6.00 -23.89
CA GLU A 199 -4.72 5.48 -22.69
C GLU A 199 -5.14 4.00 -22.80
N ASN A 200 -5.10 3.43 -24.01
CA ASN A 200 -5.42 2.02 -24.24
C ASN A 200 -4.18 1.14 -24.08
N CYS A 201 -3.07 1.53 -24.72
CA CYS A 201 -1.81 0.76 -24.71
C CYS A 201 -0.87 1.16 -23.58
N MET A 202 -1.16 2.25 -22.86
CA MET A 202 -0.28 2.84 -21.84
C MET A 202 1.12 3.24 -22.34
N VAL A 203 1.30 3.35 -23.67
CA VAL A 203 2.55 3.79 -24.31
C VAL A 203 2.67 5.31 -24.31
N ASP A 204 3.85 5.79 -23.94
CA ASP A 204 4.24 7.20 -23.99
C ASP A 204 5.13 7.49 -25.20
N VAL A 205 4.83 8.60 -25.89
CA VAL A 205 5.61 9.12 -27.02
C VAL A 205 6.08 10.53 -26.68
N VAL A 206 7.39 10.75 -26.70
CA VAL A 206 7.99 12.07 -26.47
C VAL A 206 8.26 12.75 -27.80
N LYS A 207 7.80 14.00 -27.95
CA LYS A 207 8.03 14.83 -29.14
C LYS A 207 8.48 16.25 -28.76
N PRO A 208 9.11 17.01 -29.68
CA PRO A 208 9.28 18.45 -29.50
C PRO A 208 7.94 19.12 -29.19
N TYR A 209 7.94 20.14 -28.34
CA TYR A 209 6.71 20.72 -27.78
C TYR A 209 5.72 21.26 -28.83
N ASN A 210 6.24 21.80 -29.94
CA ASN A 210 5.44 22.37 -31.02
C ASN A 210 5.15 21.37 -32.16
N ASP A 211 5.53 20.10 -32.00
CA ASP A 211 5.25 19.08 -33.00
C ASP A 211 3.77 18.63 -32.92
N THR A 212 3.30 18.02 -34.00
CA THR A 212 1.93 17.51 -34.10
C THR A 212 1.70 16.31 -33.19
N MET A 213 0.47 16.19 -32.68
CA MET A 213 0.02 15.07 -31.86
C MET A 213 0.27 13.73 -32.58
N PRO A 214 1.06 12.82 -32.00
CA PRO A 214 1.33 11.52 -32.62
C PRO A 214 0.11 10.59 -32.50
N LYS A 215 -0.01 9.65 -33.44
CA LYS A 215 -0.84 8.45 -33.22
C LYS A 215 -0.07 7.47 -32.33
N CYS A 216 -0.80 6.61 -31.63
CA CYS A 216 -0.20 5.52 -30.86
C CYS A 216 0.59 4.60 -31.81
N PRO A 217 1.86 4.27 -31.49
CA PRO A 217 2.70 3.43 -32.35
C PRO A 217 2.23 1.97 -32.38
N GLU A 218 1.50 1.51 -31.36
CA GLU A 218 1.04 0.12 -31.27
C GLU A 218 -0.33 -0.10 -31.93
N CYS A 219 -1.35 0.67 -31.51
CA CYS A 219 -2.72 0.48 -32.00
C CYS A 219 -3.18 1.51 -33.05
N GLY A 220 -2.36 2.51 -33.38
CA GLY A 220 -2.75 3.61 -34.29
C GLY A 220 -3.79 4.57 -33.72
N GLY A 221 -4.21 4.39 -32.46
CA GLY A 221 -5.21 5.20 -31.76
C GLY A 221 -4.75 6.63 -31.45
N LYS A 222 -5.68 7.43 -30.90
CA LYS A 222 -5.39 8.81 -30.45
C LYS A 222 -4.52 8.80 -29.19
N THR A 223 -3.64 9.78 -29.07
CA THR A 223 -2.87 10.04 -27.85
C THR A 223 -3.37 11.31 -27.17
N GLN A 224 -3.03 11.49 -25.90
CA GLN A 224 -3.35 12.68 -25.11
C GLN A 224 -2.09 13.30 -24.50
N PRO A 225 -1.98 14.64 -24.40
CA PRO A 225 -0.82 15.29 -23.80
C PRO A 225 -0.84 15.15 -22.27
N LEU A 226 0.29 14.72 -21.70
CA LEU A 226 0.45 14.55 -20.25
C LEU A 226 0.95 15.81 -19.54
N LEU A 227 1.89 16.55 -20.15
CA LEU A 227 2.41 17.77 -19.52
C LEU A 227 1.41 18.92 -19.69
N LYS A 228 0.80 19.31 -18.57
CA LYS A 228 -0.16 20.41 -18.47
C LYS A 228 0.41 21.50 -17.54
N PRO A 229 0.13 22.80 -17.80
CA PRO A 229 0.58 23.87 -16.91
C PRO A 229 -0.03 23.72 -15.51
N LEU A 230 0.82 23.60 -14.48
CA LEU A 230 0.40 23.66 -13.08
C LEU A 230 0.55 25.09 -12.52
N ILE A 231 1.64 25.77 -12.87
CA ILE A 231 1.94 27.14 -12.45
C ILE A 231 2.13 28.01 -13.69
N LYS A 232 1.53 29.21 -13.70
CA LYS A 232 1.81 30.27 -14.68
C LYS A 232 2.04 31.58 -13.92
N ASN A 233 3.14 32.27 -14.21
CA ASN A 233 3.50 33.56 -13.61
C ASN A 233 3.45 33.56 -12.07
N GLY A 234 3.83 32.44 -11.43
CA GLY A 234 3.82 32.29 -9.97
C GLY A 234 2.48 31.86 -9.37
N GLU A 235 1.42 31.75 -10.17
CA GLU A 235 0.10 31.33 -9.71
C GLU A 235 -0.21 29.89 -10.11
N ILE A 236 -0.83 29.13 -9.20
CA ILE A 236 -1.34 27.79 -9.48
C ILE A 236 -2.58 27.94 -10.37
N VAL A 237 -2.52 27.40 -11.59
CA VAL A 237 -3.58 27.51 -12.61
C VAL A 237 -4.34 26.21 -12.86
N ALA A 238 -4.11 25.20 -12.02
CA ALA A 238 -4.81 23.92 -12.07
C ALA A 238 -5.42 23.59 -10.71
N GLU A 239 -6.56 22.91 -10.73
CA GLU A 239 -7.15 22.36 -9.52
C GLU A 239 -6.33 21.15 -9.04
N LEU A 240 -5.95 21.15 -7.77
CA LEU A 240 -5.23 20.04 -7.17
C LEU A 240 -6.24 18.99 -6.69
N PRO A 241 -6.24 17.77 -7.25
CA PRO A 241 -7.18 16.75 -6.85
C PRO A 241 -6.90 16.24 -5.43
N GLU A 242 -7.98 15.90 -4.73
CA GLU A 242 -7.91 15.20 -3.45
C GLU A 242 -7.19 13.84 -3.57
N PRO A 243 -6.48 13.37 -2.53
CA PRO A 243 -5.74 12.10 -2.57
C PRO A 243 -6.57 10.90 -3.06
N LYS A 244 -7.87 10.85 -2.74
CA LYS A 244 -8.78 9.80 -3.22
C LYS A 244 -8.91 9.78 -4.75
N LYS A 245 -9.10 10.94 -5.39
CA LYS A 245 -9.18 11.04 -6.86
C LYS A 245 -7.87 10.64 -7.53
N ILE A 246 -6.73 10.97 -6.90
CA ILE A 246 -5.40 10.57 -7.41
C ILE A 246 -5.24 9.04 -7.31
N ARG A 247 -5.63 8.44 -6.18
CA ARG A 247 -5.60 6.98 -6.00
C ARG A 247 -6.47 6.27 -7.04
N GLU A 248 -7.70 6.74 -7.25
CA GLU A 248 -8.61 6.19 -8.27
C GLU A 248 -7.96 6.23 -9.66
N TYR A 249 -7.35 7.37 -10.03
CA TYR A 249 -6.63 7.50 -11.28
C TYR A 249 -5.46 6.51 -11.40
N VAL A 250 -4.65 6.32 -10.35
CA VAL A 250 -3.56 5.33 -10.34
C VAL A 250 -4.10 3.91 -10.50
N LEU A 251 -5.15 3.53 -9.77
CA LEU A 251 -5.72 2.18 -9.84
C LEU A 251 -6.28 1.87 -11.23
N THR A 252 -7.00 2.81 -11.87
CA THR A 252 -7.49 2.66 -13.25
C THR A 252 -6.35 2.50 -14.26
N GLN A 253 -5.17 3.07 -13.99
CA GLN A 253 -4.00 2.86 -14.85
C GLN A 253 -3.37 1.49 -14.61
N LEU A 254 -3.25 1.06 -13.35
CA LEU A 254 -2.69 -0.25 -13.01
C LEU A 254 -3.52 -1.42 -13.56
N GLU A 255 -4.84 -1.27 -13.71
CA GLU A 255 -5.70 -2.28 -14.39
C GLU A 255 -5.27 -2.58 -15.84
N LYS A 256 -4.54 -1.65 -16.47
CA LYS A 256 -4.07 -1.76 -17.86
C LYS A 256 -2.60 -2.14 -17.97
N MET A 257 -1.93 -2.32 -16.84
CA MET A 257 -0.50 -2.64 -16.78
C MET A 257 -0.31 -4.04 -16.21
N THR A 258 0.72 -4.74 -16.67
CA THR A 258 1.17 -5.98 -16.02
C THR A 258 2.36 -5.68 -15.12
N LEU A 259 2.61 -6.53 -14.13
CA LEU A 259 3.79 -6.42 -13.24
C LEU A 259 5.13 -6.52 -13.97
N GLU A 260 5.13 -6.95 -15.24
CA GLU A 260 6.31 -7.24 -16.05
C GLU A 260 6.62 -6.13 -17.08
N GLN A 261 5.82 -5.06 -17.11
CA GLN A 261 6.03 -3.85 -17.93
C GLN A 261 6.70 -2.74 -17.12
#